data_AF-A0A4Y2CIH2-F1
#
_entry.id   AF-A0A4Y2CIH2-F1
#
_cell.length_a   1.000
_cell.length_b   1.000
_cell.length_c   1.000
_cell.angle_alpha   90.00
_cell.angle_beta   90.00
_cell.angle_gamma   90.00
#
_symmetry.space_group_name_H-M   'P 1'
#
loop_
_entity.id
_entity.type
_entity.pdbx_description
1 polymer ?
#
loop_
_entity_poly.entity_id
_entity_poly.type
_entity_poly.pdbx_seq_one_letter_code
_entity_poly.pdbx_strand_id
1 'polypeptide(L)'
;MAKLSPANSVFQAEMLALKAAIEWANTSNDDVNIWNDSESSLQALKSFNVKSKITQEAQMTLLENARIRFSRVKAHIGIKGNEIADTLGKETTTDGIPASLPFPESFLTKQLLQLSLSRWQAEWDNGETGRSVYSIIPKISNKQLHWSRECIQFATSHGPSPAASRDSVSTLQTTADVGK
;
A
#
# COMPACT_ATOMS: atom_id res chain seq x y z
N MET A 1 -3.98 1.88 -26.33
CA MET A 1 -3.40 1.49 -25.02
C MET A 1 -4.52 1.33 -24.01
N ALA A 2 -4.34 0.44 -23.04
CA ALA A 2 -5.37 0.15 -22.05
C ALA A 2 -5.33 1.17 -20.90
N LYS A 3 -6.50 1.61 -20.42
CA LYS A 3 -6.67 2.53 -19.29
C LYS A 3 -6.72 1.74 -17.99
N LEU A 4 -5.82 2.08 -17.07
CA LEU A 4 -5.75 1.44 -15.76
C LEU A 4 -6.58 2.22 -14.73
N SER A 5 -7.07 1.51 -13.72
CA SER A 5 -7.70 2.14 -12.57
C SER A 5 -6.63 2.85 -11.71
N PRO A 6 -6.96 3.98 -11.05
CA PRO A 6 -6.06 4.60 -10.07
C PRO A 6 -5.64 3.68 -8.92
N ALA A 7 -6.36 2.58 -8.71
CA ALA A 7 -6.03 1.56 -7.72
C ALA A 7 -4.98 0.53 -8.20
N ASN A 8 -4.66 0.50 -9.50
CA ASN A 8 -3.61 -0.37 -10.02
C ASN A 8 -2.22 0.14 -9.61
N SER A 9 -1.29 -0.78 -9.40
CA SER A 9 0.08 -0.40 -9.05
C SER A 9 0.91 -0.02 -10.29
N VAL A 10 1.96 0.77 -10.08
CA VAL A 10 2.95 1.09 -11.13
C VAL A 10 3.51 -0.19 -11.75
N PHE A 11 3.82 -1.20 -10.93
CA PHE A 11 4.27 -2.51 -11.40
C PHE A 11 3.26 -3.19 -12.34
N GLN A 12 1.95 -3.13 -12.05
CA GLN A 12 0.94 -3.70 -12.95
C GLN A 12 0.91 -2.97 -14.29
N ALA A 13 1.09 -1.65 -14.29
CA ALA A 13 1.14 -0.85 -15.50
C ALA A 13 2.36 -1.20 -16.36
N GLU A 14 3.55 -1.23 -15.74
CA GLU A 14 4.81 -1.56 -16.41
C GLU A 14 4.79 -2.98 -16.96
N MET A 15 4.30 -3.96 -16.19
CA MET A 15 4.15 -5.34 -16.67
C MET A 15 3.16 -5.47 -17.81
N LEU A 16 2.09 -4.66 -17.84
CA LEU A 16 1.13 -4.67 -18.94
C LEU A 16 1.73 -4.09 -20.22
N ALA A 17 2.46 -2.99 -20.11
CA ALA A 17 3.19 -2.40 -21.23
C ALA A 17 4.25 -3.39 -21.76
N LEU A 18 4.99 -4.04 -20.87
CA LEU A 18 5.98 -5.04 -21.23
C LEU A 18 5.36 -6.26 -21.93
N LYS A 19 4.23 -6.77 -21.42
CA LYS A 19 3.49 -7.86 -22.05
C LYS A 19 3.07 -7.50 -23.48
N ALA A 20 2.49 -6.31 -23.68
CA ALA A 20 2.09 -5.85 -25.00
C ALA A 20 3.29 -5.71 -25.96
N ALA A 21 4.46 -5.28 -25.46
CA ALA A 21 5.68 -5.22 -26.26
C ALA A 21 6.17 -6.62 -26.67
N ILE A 22 6.06 -7.61 -25.79
CA ILE A 22 6.39 -9.02 -26.09
C ILE A 22 5.42 -9.59 -27.14
N GLU A 23 4.12 -9.37 -26.97
CA GLU A 23 3.08 -9.78 -27.93
C GLU A 23 3.35 -9.17 -29.31
N TRP A 24 3.68 -7.88 -29.38
CA TRP A 24 4.07 -7.23 -30.63
C TRP A 24 5.34 -7.83 -31.23
N ALA A 25 6.38 -8.06 -30.43
CA ALA A 25 7.62 -8.65 -30.89
C ALA A 25 7.43 -10.08 -31.42
N ASN A 26 6.49 -10.85 -30.87
CA ASN A 26 6.09 -12.16 -31.39
C ASN A 26 5.43 -12.12 -32.77
N THR A 27 4.79 -11.00 -33.14
CA THR A 27 4.26 -10.82 -34.50
C THR A 27 5.36 -10.46 -35.50
N SER A 28 6.51 -9.97 -35.03
CA SER A 28 7.66 -9.69 -35.87
C SER A 28 8.47 -10.98 -36.11
N ASN A 29 8.94 -11.18 -37.35
CA ASN A 29 9.83 -12.30 -37.66
C ASN A 29 11.31 -11.96 -37.43
N ASP A 30 11.59 -10.78 -36.87
CA ASP A 30 12.94 -10.22 -36.71
C ASP A 30 13.46 -10.43 -35.29
N ASP A 31 14.78 -10.26 -35.14
CA ASP A 31 15.42 -10.17 -33.84
C ASP A 31 15.05 -8.83 -33.16
N VAL A 32 14.20 -8.89 -32.14
CA VAL A 32 13.73 -7.70 -31.42
C VAL A 32 14.48 -7.54 -30.10
N ASN A 33 14.96 -6.32 -29.83
CA ASN A 33 15.49 -5.95 -28.52
C ASN A 33 14.53 -4.99 -27.82
N ILE A 34 13.90 -5.46 -26.74
CA ILE A 34 12.99 -4.67 -25.91
C ILE A 34 13.81 -3.98 -24.81
N TRP A 35 13.74 -2.65 -24.78
CA TRP A 35 14.37 -1.83 -23.74
C TRP A 35 13.36 -1.53 -22.65
N ASN A 36 13.67 -1.91 -21.42
CA ASN A 36 12.80 -1.68 -20.26
C ASN A 36 13.61 -1.01 -19.14
N ASP A 37 13.04 0.03 -18.54
CA ASP A 37 13.64 0.77 -17.42
C ASP A 37 13.18 0.25 -16.05
N SER A 38 12.06 -0.48 -16.01
CA SER A 38 11.54 -1.12 -14.79
C SER A 38 12.35 -2.35 -14.41
N GLU A 39 13.23 -2.17 -13.42
CA GLU A 39 13.99 -3.28 -12.83
C GLU A 39 13.08 -4.33 -12.20
N SER A 40 11.99 -3.91 -11.55
CA SER A 40 11.03 -4.83 -10.95
C SER A 40 10.38 -5.73 -12.00
N SER A 41 10.02 -5.19 -13.15
CA SER A 41 9.42 -5.96 -14.24
C SER A 41 10.41 -6.96 -14.85
N LEU A 42 11.68 -6.57 -15.03
CA LEU A 42 12.74 -7.47 -15.50
C LEU A 42 13.06 -8.58 -14.49
N GLN A 43 13.11 -8.27 -13.20
CA GLN A 43 13.30 -9.27 -12.15
C GLN A 43 12.13 -10.25 -12.07
N ALA A 44 10.90 -9.75 -12.21
CA ALA A 44 9.70 -10.58 -12.20
C ALA A 44 9.71 -11.60 -13.36
N LEU A 45 10.13 -11.20 -14.57
CA LEU A 45 10.30 -12.11 -15.71
C LEU A 45 11.37 -13.19 -15.48
N LYS A 46 12.42 -12.89 -14.73
CA LYS A 46 13.48 -13.87 -14.40
C LYS A 46 13.11 -14.80 -13.24
N SER A 47 12.05 -14.48 -12.50
CA SER A 47 11.69 -15.23 -11.30
C SER A 47 10.96 -16.52 -11.65
N PHE A 48 11.31 -17.61 -10.95
CA PHE A 48 10.67 -18.93 -11.15
C PHE A 48 9.32 -19.05 -10.42
N ASN A 49 9.08 -18.23 -9.40
CA ASN A 49 7.87 -18.29 -8.59
C ASN A 49 7.08 -16.98 -8.74
N VAL A 50 6.27 -16.93 -9.79
CA VAL A 50 5.44 -15.77 -10.12
C VAL A 50 4.01 -16.00 -9.65
N LYS A 51 3.50 -15.12 -8.76
CA LYS A 51 2.08 -15.12 -8.33
C LYS A 51 1.18 -14.23 -9.20
N SER A 52 1.79 -13.27 -9.88
CA SER A 52 1.09 -12.28 -10.71
C SER A 52 0.65 -12.89 -12.04
N LYS A 53 -0.66 -12.94 -12.30
CA LYS A 53 -1.21 -13.50 -13.55
C LYS A 53 -0.63 -12.83 -14.80
N ILE A 54 -0.51 -11.50 -14.80
CA ILE A 54 0.04 -10.75 -15.95
C ILE A 54 1.50 -11.10 -16.22
N THR A 55 2.27 -11.37 -15.16
CA THR A 55 3.67 -11.77 -15.29
C THR A 55 3.80 -13.21 -15.78
N GLN A 56 2.93 -14.12 -15.33
CA GLN A 56 2.86 -15.48 -15.87
C GLN A 56 2.52 -15.48 -17.36
N GLU A 57 1.50 -14.72 -17.76
CA GLU A 57 1.12 -14.58 -19.16
C GLU A 57 2.29 -14.02 -19.99
N ALA A 58 2.95 -12.95 -19.52
CA ALA A 58 4.12 -12.39 -20.21
C ALA A 58 5.29 -13.38 -20.34
N GLN A 59 5.57 -14.18 -19.30
CA GLN A 59 6.60 -15.22 -19.35
C GLN A 59 6.24 -16.31 -20.36
N MET A 60 4.99 -16.78 -20.37
CA MET A 60 4.52 -17.79 -21.31
C MET A 60 4.65 -17.30 -22.76
N THR A 61 4.19 -16.08 -23.05
CA THR A 61 4.31 -15.47 -24.37
C THR A 61 5.77 -15.25 -24.78
N LEU A 62 6.65 -14.92 -23.83
CA LEU A 62 8.08 -14.80 -24.11
C LEU A 62 8.74 -16.14 -24.48
N LEU A 63 8.34 -17.23 -23.83
CA LEU A 63 8.88 -18.58 -24.12
C LEU A 63 8.56 -19.03 -25.55
N GLU A 64 7.52 -18.49 -26.18
CA GLU A 64 7.13 -18.82 -27.55
C GLU A 64 8.12 -18.29 -28.60
N ASN A 65 8.98 -17.30 -28.26
CA ASN A 65 9.90 -16.68 -29.22
C ASN A 65 11.28 -16.39 -28.64
N ALA A 66 12.25 -17.24 -28.99
CA ALA A 66 13.64 -17.11 -28.57
C ALA A 66 14.40 -15.91 -29.20
N ARG A 67 13.80 -15.18 -30.15
CA ARG A 67 14.43 -14.02 -30.82
C ARG A 67 14.26 -12.70 -30.08
N ILE A 68 13.48 -12.70 -29.00
CA ILE A 68 13.28 -11.53 -28.16
C ILE A 68 14.42 -11.42 -27.14
N ARG A 69 15.13 -10.30 -27.18
CA ARG A 69 16.14 -9.94 -26.18
C ARG A 69 15.63 -8.79 -25.31
N PHE A 70 16.00 -8.80 -24.03
CA PHE A 70 15.74 -7.68 -23.13
C PHE A 70 17.03 -6.96 -22.79
N SER A 71 16.99 -5.64 -22.85
CA SER A 71 18.06 -4.76 -22.40
C SER A 71 17.52 -3.80 -21.35
N ARG A 72 18.29 -3.58 -20.28
CA ARG A 72 17.94 -2.58 -19.27
C ARG A 72 18.38 -1.21 -19.75
N VAL A 73 17.50 -0.23 -19.67
CA VAL A 73 17.82 1.18 -19.85
C VAL A 73 17.66 1.92 -18.53
N LYS A 74 18.44 2.98 -18.30
CA LYS A 74 18.20 3.85 -17.14
C LYS A 74 17.06 4.82 -17.49
N ALA A 75 16.13 4.99 -16.56
CA ALA A 75 15.14 6.06 -16.66
C ALA A 75 15.83 7.44 -16.60
N HIS A 76 15.27 8.42 -17.31
CA HIS A 76 15.58 9.85 -17.16
C HIS A 76 17.04 10.27 -17.44
N ILE A 77 17.72 9.58 -18.36
CA ILE A 77 19.08 9.95 -18.82
C ILE A 77 19.09 10.64 -20.20
N GLY A 78 17.98 11.23 -20.65
CA GLY A 78 17.93 11.93 -21.93
C GLY A 78 17.75 11.02 -23.15
N ILE A 79 17.41 9.73 -22.95
CA ILE A 79 17.13 8.82 -24.07
C ILE A 79 15.76 9.15 -24.64
N LYS A 80 15.76 9.81 -25.79
CA LYS A 80 14.57 10.31 -26.49
C LYS A 80 13.47 9.25 -26.61
N GLY A 81 13.81 7.99 -26.89
CA GLY A 81 12.85 6.88 -26.97
C GLY A 81 12.15 6.57 -25.64
N ASN A 82 12.88 6.61 -24.51
CA ASN A 82 12.32 6.39 -23.17
C ASN A 82 11.40 7.54 -22.77
N GLU A 83 11.82 8.78 -23.05
CA GLU A 83 11.04 9.98 -22.72
C GLU A 83 9.74 10.06 -23.53
N ILE A 84 9.77 9.63 -24.80
CA ILE A 84 8.56 9.51 -25.62
C ILE A 84 7.63 8.44 -25.03
N ALA A 85 8.15 7.29 -24.63
CA ALA A 85 7.35 6.23 -24.00
C ALA A 85 6.73 6.68 -22.67
N ASP A 86 7.49 7.39 -21.83
CA ASP A 86 7.02 7.97 -20.56
C ASP A 86 5.89 8.99 -20.79
N THR A 87 6.05 9.83 -21.81
CA THR A 87 5.04 10.85 -22.18
C THR A 87 3.76 10.17 -22.68
N LEU A 88 3.91 9.16 -23.54
CA LEU A 88 2.78 8.41 -24.09
C LEU A 88 2.03 7.62 -23.01
N GLY A 89 2.74 7.09 -22.01
CA GLY A 89 2.14 6.43 -20.84
C GLY A 89 1.29 7.38 -20.00
N LYS A 90 1.72 8.65 -19.86
CA LYS A 90 0.95 9.69 -19.16
C LYS A 90 -0.31 10.09 -19.93
N GLU A 91 -0.19 10.30 -21.24
CA GLU A 91 -1.29 10.73 -22.11
C GLU A 91 -2.39 9.65 -22.24
N THR A 92 -2.05 8.38 -22.16
CA THR A 92 -3.02 7.28 -22.33
C THR A 92 -3.86 6.97 -21.09
N THR A 93 -3.60 7.63 -19.97
CA THR A 93 -4.41 7.52 -18.74
C THR A 93 -5.80 8.16 -18.90
N THR A 94 -5.98 9.12 -19.81
CA THR A 94 -7.26 9.80 -20.03
C THR A 94 -8.21 9.03 -20.95
N ASP A 95 -7.72 8.51 -22.08
CA ASP A 95 -8.57 8.09 -23.23
C ASP A 95 -8.46 6.60 -23.65
N GLY A 96 -7.82 5.74 -22.84
CA GLY A 96 -7.65 4.31 -23.16
C GLY A 96 -8.89 3.43 -22.92
N ILE A 97 -8.90 2.23 -23.52
CA ILE A 97 -9.89 1.16 -23.25
C ILE A 97 -9.63 0.60 -21.84
N PRO A 98 -10.60 0.53 -20.92
CA PRO A 98 -10.37 0.02 -19.57
C PRO A 98 -9.71 -1.37 -19.57
N ALA A 99 -8.50 -1.47 -19.04
CA ALA A 99 -7.85 -2.76 -18.80
C ALA A 99 -8.51 -3.38 -17.56
N SER A 100 -9.15 -4.54 -17.73
CA SER A 100 -9.66 -5.33 -16.61
C SER A 100 -8.51 -6.07 -15.92
N LEU A 101 -7.73 -5.34 -15.11
CA LEU A 101 -6.75 -5.94 -14.22
C LEU A 101 -7.34 -6.09 -12.81
N PRO A 102 -7.13 -7.26 -12.15
CA PRO A 102 -7.53 -7.40 -10.77
C PRO A 102 -6.77 -6.40 -9.89
N PHE A 103 -7.44 -5.91 -8.85
CA PHE A 103 -6.79 -5.01 -7.90
C PHE A 103 -5.60 -5.71 -7.21
N PRO A 104 -4.51 -4.99 -6.94
CA PRO A 104 -3.41 -5.52 -6.13
C PRO A 104 -3.92 -6.00 -4.77
N GLU A 105 -3.34 -7.09 -4.26
CA GLU A 105 -3.61 -7.56 -2.89
C GLU A 105 -3.38 -6.45 -1.87
N SER A 106 -2.31 -5.67 -2.04
CA SER A 106 -1.99 -4.53 -1.18
C SER A 106 -3.10 -3.47 -1.13
N PHE A 107 -3.81 -3.25 -2.23
CA PHE A 107 -4.96 -2.33 -2.27
C PHE A 107 -6.11 -2.88 -1.43
N LEU A 108 -6.43 -4.17 -1.60
CA LEU A 108 -7.48 -4.84 -0.82
C LEU A 108 -7.15 -4.89 0.68
N THR A 109 -5.92 -5.25 1.04
CA THR A 109 -5.46 -5.26 2.43
C THR A 109 -5.54 -3.87 3.05
N LYS A 110 -5.18 -2.81 2.31
CA LYS A 110 -5.27 -1.43 2.77
C LYS A 110 -6.73 -1.01 3.01
N GLN A 111 -7.63 -1.33 2.07
CA GLN A 111 -9.07 -1.06 2.21
C GLN A 111 -9.66 -1.77 3.43
N LEU A 112 -9.34 -3.06 3.60
CA LEU A 112 -9.79 -3.85 4.74
C LEU A 112 -9.28 -3.25 6.05
N LEU A 113 -7.99 -2.90 6.12
CA LEU A 113 -7.42 -2.25 7.29
C LEU A 113 -8.12 -0.93 7.63
N GLN A 114 -8.42 -0.10 6.62
CA GLN A 114 -9.12 1.17 6.83
C GLN A 114 -10.54 0.97 7.35
N LEU A 115 -11.28 0.00 6.82
CA LEU A 115 -12.62 -0.35 7.30
C LEU A 115 -12.58 -0.88 8.74
N SER A 116 -11.64 -1.78 9.04
CA SER A 116 -11.43 -2.30 10.39
C SER A 116 -11.08 -1.21 11.38
N LEU A 117 -10.15 -0.31 11.04
CA LEU A 117 -9.79 0.83 11.89
C LEU A 117 -10.95 1.79 12.10
N SER A 118 -11.75 2.06 11.06
CA SER A 118 -12.90 2.96 11.16
C SER A 118 -13.99 2.39 12.08
N ARG A 119 -14.28 1.08 11.94
CA ARG A 119 -15.21 0.39 12.83
C ARG A 119 -14.70 0.38 14.26
N TRP A 120 -13.44 0.02 14.46
CA TRP A 120 -12.85 -0.03 15.78
C TRP A 120 -12.81 1.35 16.43
N GLN A 121 -12.52 2.40 15.66
CA GLN A 121 -12.60 3.79 16.12
C GLN A 121 -14.02 4.16 16.57
N ALA A 122 -15.05 3.77 15.81
CA ALA A 122 -16.43 4.03 16.20
C ALA A 122 -16.81 3.31 17.51
N GLU A 123 -16.37 2.06 17.69
CA GLU A 123 -16.55 1.32 18.95
C GLU A 123 -15.77 1.99 20.11
N TRP A 124 -14.59 2.55 19.83
CA TRP A 124 -13.76 3.25 20.81
C TRP A 124 -14.34 4.59 21.25
N ASP A 125 -14.87 5.36 20.30
CA ASP A 125 -15.49 6.65 20.58
C ASP A 125 -16.76 6.49 21.43
N ASN A 126 -17.58 5.49 21.13
CA ASN A 126 -18.87 5.25 21.77
C ASN A 126 -18.82 4.27 22.95
N GLY A 127 -17.69 3.60 23.17
CA GLY A 127 -17.55 2.59 24.23
C GLY A 127 -17.49 3.21 25.63
N GLU A 128 -18.11 2.53 26.59
CA GLU A 128 -18.11 2.91 28.01
C GLU A 128 -16.91 2.35 28.79
N THR A 129 -16.28 1.29 28.29
CA THR A 129 -15.11 0.64 28.92
C THR A 129 -13.80 1.30 28.48
N GLY A 130 -12.81 1.35 29.38
CA GLY A 130 -11.45 1.80 29.02
C GLY A 130 -11.31 3.31 28.79
N ARG A 131 -12.23 4.13 29.34
CA ARG A 131 -12.23 5.60 29.16
C ARG A 131 -10.94 6.30 29.63
N SER A 132 -10.26 5.74 30.63
CA SER A 132 -8.94 6.22 31.06
C SER A 132 -7.92 6.11 29.93
N VAL A 133 -7.86 4.97 29.24
CA VAL A 133 -6.99 4.76 28.07
C VAL A 133 -7.45 5.63 26.89
N TYR A 134 -8.77 5.78 26.68
CA TYR A 134 -9.32 6.66 25.64
C TYR A 134 -8.85 8.11 25.80
N SER A 135 -8.78 8.61 27.05
CA SER A 135 -8.32 9.98 27.32
C SER A 135 -6.87 10.22 26.89
N ILE A 136 -6.05 9.16 26.83
CA ILE A 136 -4.64 9.22 26.43
C ILE A 136 -4.50 8.95 24.92
N ILE A 137 -5.24 7.97 24.40
CA ILE A 137 -5.21 7.57 22.98
C ILE A 137 -6.64 7.61 22.42
N PRO A 138 -7.15 8.79 22.04
CA PRO A 138 -8.51 8.91 21.49
C PRO A 138 -8.58 8.41 20.04
N LYS A 139 -7.45 8.36 19.32
CA LYS A 139 -7.39 7.92 17.92
C LYS A 139 -6.65 6.60 17.79
N ILE A 140 -7.35 5.60 17.28
CA ILE A 140 -6.83 4.27 16.98
C ILE A 140 -5.97 4.33 15.72
N SER A 141 -4.86 3.59 15.73
CA SER A 141 -4.01 3.43 14.56
C SER A 141 -3.36 2.05 14.54
N ASN A 142 -2.86 1.63 13.37
CA ASN A 142 -2.05 0.43 13.20
C ASN A 142 -0.57 0.65 13.60
N LYS A 143 -0.27 1.68 14.40
CA LYS A 143 1.10 1.90 14.88
C LYS A 143 1.25 1.27 16.25
N GLN A 144 2.33 0.52 16.44
CA GLN A 144 2.67 0.03 17.76
C GLN A 144 3.02 1.21 18.66
N LEU A 145 2.37 1.28 19.82
CA LEU A 145 2.73 2.23 20.87
C LEU A 145 3.69 1.52 21.82
N HIS A 146 4.87 2.09 22.00
CA HIS A 146 5.87 1.56 22.92
C HIS A 146 5.61 2.06 24.33
N TRP A 147 4.67 1.41 25.03
CA TRP A 147 4.39 1.70 26.43
C TRP A 147 5.15 0.75 27.34
N SER A 148 5.74 1.29 28.43
CA SER A 148 6.31 0.44 29.46
C SER A 148 5.20 -0.30 30.21
N ARG A 149 5.57 -1.33 30.97
CA ARG A 149 4.62 -2.09 31.80
C ARG A 149 3.87 -1.16 32.77
N GLU A 150 4.59 -0.22 33.39
CA GLU A 150 4.06 0.74 34.35
C GLU A 150 3.03 1.68 33.69
N CYS A 151 3.32 2.17 32.48
CA CYS A 151 2.39 3.00 31.71
C CYS A 151 1.10 2.24 31.37
N ILE A 152 1.22 0.96 30.99
CA ILE A 152 0.04 0.11 30.71
C ILE A 152 -0.79 -0.08 31.99
N GLN A 153 -0.15 -0.40 33.11
CA GLN A 153 -0.83 -0.60 34.39
C GLN A 153 -1.54 0.66 34.88
N PHE A 154 -0.88 1.82 34.75
CA PHE A 154 -1.43 3.12 35.09
C PHE A 154 -2.65 3.44 34.22
N ALA A 155 -2.52 3.33 32.90
CA ALA A 155 -3.59 3.70 31.97
C ALA A 155 -4.81 2.78 32.05
N THR A 156 -4.59 1.48 32.27
CA THR A 156 -5.66 0.48 32.38
C THR A 156 -6.24 0.39 33.79
N SER A 157 -5.70 1.12 34.76
CA SER A 157 -6.03 0.99 36.19
C SER A 157 -5.89 -0.45 36.72
N HIS A 158 -5.05 -1.27 36.06
CA HIS A 158 -4.79 -2.67 36.39
C HIS A 158 -3.32 -2.84 36.79
N GLY A 159 -2.97 -2.37 37.98
CA GLY A 159 -1.68 -2.58 38.63
C GLY A 159 -1.86 -2.81 40.14
N PRO A 160 -0.83 -3.25 40.86
CA PRO A 160 -0.89 -3.27 42.32
C PRO A 160 -1.17 -1.84 42.78
N SER A 161 -2.34 -1.59 43.37
CA SER A 161 -2.61 -0.32 44.02
C SER A 161 -1.48 -0.06 45.00
N PRO A 162 -0.76 1.07 44.90
CA PRO A 162 0.13 1.47 45.97
C PRO A 162 -0.76 1.63 47.20
N ALA A 163 -0.54 0.83 48.24
CA ALA A 163 -1.30 0.89 49.49
C ALA A 163 -1.08 2.21 50.27
N ALA A 164 -0.63 3.28 49.61
CA ALA A 164 -0.16 4.52 50.24
C ALA A 164 -0.55 5.79 49.47
N SER A 165 -1.61 5.79 48.64
CA SER A 165 -2.15 7.04 48.06
C SER A 165 -3.64 7.21 48.33
N ARG A 166 -4.11 6.77 49.51
CA ARG A 166 -5.46 7.07 49.98
C ARG A 166 -5.59 8.51 50.50
N ASP A 167 -4.49 9.25 50.60
CA ASP A 167 -4.44 10.59 51.20
C ASP A 167 -4.22 11.75 50.22
N SER A 168 -4.28 11.54 48.90
CA SER A 168 -4.07 12.66 47.94
C SER A 168 -5.24 12.97 47.00
N VAL A 169 -6.37 12.26 47.12
CA VAL A 169 -7.62 12.63 46.41
C VAL A 169 -8.55 13.50 47.29
N SER A 170 -8.21 13.74 48.56
CA SER A 170 -9.03 14.57 49.47
C SER A 170 -8.79 16.08 49.38
N THR A 171 -7.95 16.60 48.48
CA THR A 171 -7.54 18.02 48.50
C THR A 171 -8.01 18.85 47.31
N LEU A 172 -9.04 18.44 46.57
CA LEU A 172 -9.73 19.32 45.60
C LEU A 172 -11.25 19.34 45.75
N GLN A 173 -11.74 19.20 46.98
CA GLN A 173 -13.06 19.70 47.36
C GLN A 173 -12.88 20.75 48.46
N THR A 174 -12.91 22.03 48.09
CA THR A 174 -13.58 23.15 48.78
C THR A 174 -13.17 24.46 48.10
N THR A 175 -14.09 25.11 47.38
CA THR A 175 -14.55 26.51 47.58
C THR A 175 -15.37 26.98 46.37
N ALA A 176 -16.49 27.65 46.65
CA ALA A 176 -17.56 28.21 45.79
C ALA A 176 -18.81 27.30 45.80
N ASP A 177 -19.95 27.68 46.38
CA ASP A 177 -20.58 28.98 46.24
C ASP A 177 -21.49 29.34 47.44
N VAL A 178 -21.50 30.64 47.79
CA VAL A 178 -22.40 31.29 48.74
C VAL A 178 -23.29 32.21 47.91
N GLY A 179 -24.61 32.04 47.96
CA GLY A 179 -25.56 33.11 47.64
C GLY A 179 -26.77 32.71 46.79
N LYS A 180 -27.88 32.34 47.42
CA LYS A 180 -29.00 33.23 47.78
C LYS A 180 -30.11 32.42 48.45
#